data_AF-A0A2W2B5N9-F1
#
_entry.id   AF-A0A2W2B5N9-F1
#
_cell.length_a   1.000
_cell.length_b   1.000
_cell.length_c   1.000
_cell.angle_alpha   90.00
_cell.angle_beta   90.00
_cell.angle_gamma   90.00
#
_symmetry.space_group_name_H-M   'P 1'
#
loop_
_entity.id
_entity.type
_entity.pdbx_description
1 polymer ?
#
loop_
_entity_poly.entity_id
_entity_poly.type
_entity_poly.pdbx_seq_one_letter_code
_entity_poly.pdbx_strand_id
1 'polypeptide(L)'
;MWESFSLLFYLKKPKKYVEGPRYVYMRITVNGLIHEISCKRMWDPKRWNPWKHRASGHQEDAKALNDYLEILTVKVFNARVELYNANQDITAAAIKKIIATCVSRKDKDCLGRMHIVGE
;
A
#
# COMPACT_ATOMS: atom_id res chain seq x y z
N MET A 1 3.27 -14.50 21.09
CA MET A 1 2.40 -13.30 21.03
C MET A 1 2.10 -13.05 19.57
N TRP A 2 0.83 -13.13 19.15
CA TRP A 2 0.48 -13.01 17.73
C TRP A 2 0.27 -11.54 17.40
N GLU A 3 1.27 -10.90 16.80
CA GLU A 3 1.12 -9.56 16.24
C GLU A 3 0.19 -9.64 15.04
N SER A 4 -1.09 -9.32 15.26
CA SER A 4 -2.11 -9.32 14.21
C SER A 4 -1.84 -8.19 13.23
N PHE A 5 -1.30 -8.54 12.07
CA PHE A 5 -1.10 -7.65 10.93
C PHE A 5 -2.11 -7.97 9.83
N SER A 6 -2.83 -6.97 9.34
CA SER A 6 -3.74 -7.13 8.21
C SER A 6 -3.66 -5.92 7.28
N LEU A 7 -3.54 -6.18 5.98
CA LEU A 7 -3.53 -5.17 4.94
C LEU A 7 -4.60 -5.48 3.92
N LEU A 8 -5.42 -4.49 3.59
CA LEU A 8 -6.49 -4.62 2.60
C LEU A 8 -6.68 -3.34 1.79
N PHE A 9 -7.14 -3.49 0.56
CA PHE A 9 -7.47 -2.38 -0.32
C PHE A 9 -8.96 -2.31 -0.56
N TYR A 10 -9.53 -1.13 -0.56
CA TYR A 10 -10.96 -0.97 -0.80
C TYR A 10 -11.26 0.35 -1.50
N LEU A 11 -12.41 0.41 -2.18
CA LEU A 11 -12.88 1.63 -2.83
C LEU A 11 -13.78 2.40 -1.88
N LYS A 12 -13.36 3.61 -1.49
CA LYS A 12 -14.17 4.48 -0.63
C LYS A 12 -15.19 5.23 -1.47
N LYS A 13 -16.46 5.18 -1.07
CA LYS A 13 -17.54 5.96 -1.71
C LYS A 13 -17.46 7.42 -1.25
N PRO A 14 -17.28 8.41 -2.14
CA PRO A 14 -17.45 9.81 -1.77
C PRO A 14 -18.90 10.10 -1.39
N LYS A 15 -19.13 11.06 -0.47
CA LYS A 15 -20.49 11.41 0.01
C LYS A 15 -21.43 11.94 -1.08
N LYS A 16 -20.91 12.51 -2.17
CA LYS A 16 -21.67 13.08 -3.30
C LYS A 16 -21.45 12.33 -4.62
N TYR A 17 -21.33 11.01 -4.56
CA TYR A 17 -21.02 10.20 -5.73
C TYR A 17 -22.30 9.66 -6.37
N VAL A 18 -22.55 10.04 -7.62
CA VAL A 18 -23.69 9.57 -8.44
C VAL A 18 -23.22 8.47 -9.40
N GLU A 19 -22.10 8.67 -10.09
CA GLU A 19 -21.47 7.72 -11.03
C GLU A 19 -19.97 8.05 -11.21
N GLY A 20 -19.15 7.09 -11.67
CA GLY A 20 -17.75 7.32 -12.09
C GLY A 20 -16.67 6.48 -11.36
N PRO A 21 -15.39 6.80 -11.50
CA PRO A 21 -14.33 6.07 -10.81
C PRO A 21 -14.24 6.50 -9.33
N ARG A 22 -13.87 5.56 -8.44
CA ARG A 22 -13.74 5.78 -6.98
C ARG A 22 -12.28 5.73 -6.55
N TYR A 23 -11.92 6.48 -5.52
CA TYR A 23 -10.57 6.43 -4.99
C TYR A 23 -10.29 5.10 -4.28
N VAL A 24 -9.12 4.52 -4.57
CA VAL A 24 -8.58 3.35 -3.87
C VAL A 24 -7.96 3.81 -2.56
N TYR A 25 -8.37 3.16 -1.48
CA TYR A 25 -7.84 3.31 -0.14
C TYR A 25 -7.18 2.00 0.28
N MET A 26 -6.10 2.14 1.04
CA MET A 26 -5.42 1.06 1.72
C MET A 26 -5.70 1.17 3.21
N ARG A 27 -6.08 0.06 3.84
CA ARG A 27 -6.25 -0.05 5.28
C ARG A 27 -5.18 -0.99 5.81
N ILE A 28 -4.45 -0.50 6.81
CA ILE A 28 -3.44 -1.25 7.52
C ILE A 28 -3.93 -1.39 8.96
N THR A 29 -3.99 -2.62 9.45
CA THR A 29 -4.32 -2.94 10.84
C THR A 29 -3.10 -3.59 11.48
N VAL A 30 -2.62 -3.03 12.59
CA VAL A 30 -1.50 -3.57 13.35
C VAL A 30 -1.86 -3.50 14.83
N ASN A 31 -1.83 -4.64 15.54
CA ASN A 31 -2.15 -4.71 16.97
C ASN A 31 -3.50 -4.05 17.34
N GLY A 32 -4.51 -4.21 16.48
CA GLY A 32 -5.84 -3.61 16.65
C GLY A 32 -5.94 -2.13 16.26
N LEU A 33 -4.83 -1.45 15.99
CA LEU A 33 -4.82 -0.08 15.48
C LEU A 33 -4.96 -0.06 13.98
N ILE A 34 -5.94 0.72 13.49
CA ILE A 34 -6.28 0.83 12.07
C ILE A 34 -5.79 2.17 11.54
N HIS A 35 -5.17 2.15 10.37
CA HIS A 35 -4.79 3.34 9.66
C HIS A 35 -5.11 3.26 8.17
N GLU A 36 -5.72 4.33 7.67
CA GLU A 36 -6.13 4.44 6.27
C GLU A 36 -5.14 5.33 5.50
N ILE A 37 -4.76 4.89 4.30
CA ILE A 37 -3.87 5.60 3.38
C ILE A 37 -4.59 5.72 2.04
N SER A 38 -4.67 6.93 1.51
CA SER A 38 -5.22 7.16 0.18
C SER A 38 -4.17 6.85 -0.88
N CYS A 39 -4.49 5.94 -1.80
CA CYS A 39 -3.56 5.58 -2.89
C CYS A 39 -3.55 6.62 -4.03
N LYS A 40 -4.37 7.68 -3.91
CA LYS A 40 -4.60 8.75 -4.90
C LYS A 40 -4.91 8.27 -6.32
N ARG A 41 -5.25 6.98 -6.48
CA ARG A 41 -5.67 6.36 -7.73
C ARG A 41 -7.18 6.20 -7.71
N MET A 42 -7.80 6.42 -8.86
CA MET A 42 -9.22 6.21 -9.06
C MET A 42 -9.42 4.93 -9.88
N TRP A 43 -10.45 4.16 -9.55
CA TRP A 43 -10.79 2.93 -10.24
C TRP A 43 -12.29 2.70 -10.31
N ASP A 44 -12.75 2.09 -11.40
CA ASP A 44 -14.16 1.78 -11.58
C ASP A 44 -14.63 0.69 -10.62
N PRO A 45 -15.68 0.94 -9.82
CA PRO A 45 -16.23 -0.07 -8.91
C PRO A 45 -16.80 -1.28 -9.66
N LYS A 46 -17.26 -1.10 -10.91
CA LYS A 46 -17.74 -2.19 -11.78
C LYS A 46 -16.62 -3.17 -12.15
N ARG A 47 -15.38 -2.68 -12.20
CA ARG A 47 -14.17 -3.45 -12.54
C ARG A 47 -13.32 -3.73 -11.31
N TRP A 48 -13.90 -3.71 -10.11
CA TRP A 48 -13.21 -4.02 -8.87
C TRP A 48 -13.73 -5.33 -8.30
N ASN A 49 -12.83 -6.21 -7.87
CA ASN A 49 -13.21 -7.42 -7.18
C ASN A 49 -13.14 -7.20 -5.67
N PRO A 50 -14.28 -7.03 -4.96
CA PRO A 50 -14.27 -6.75 -3.53
C PRO A 50 -13.75 -7.93 -2.69
N TRP A 51 -13.89 -9.16 -3.17
CA TRP A 51 -13.39 -10.35 -2.48
C TRP A 51 -11.87 -10.45 -2.51
N LYS A 52 -11.29 -10.14 -3.67
CA LYS A 52 -9.85 -10.16 -3.89
C LYS A 52 -9.15 -8.83 -3.52
N HIS A 53 -9.92 -7.78 -3.22
CA HIS A 53 -9.40 -6.43 -2.98
C HIS A 53 -8.46 -5.94 -4.09
N ARG A 54 -8.77 -6.30 -5.35
CA ARG A 54 -7.94 -6.02 -6.54
C ARG A 54 -8.80 -5.63 -7.73
N ALA A 55 -8.19 -5.02 -8.75
CA ALA A 55 -8.86 -4.76 -10.02
C ALA A 55 -9.21 -6.08 -10.73
N SER A 56 -10.42 -6.11 -11.27
CA SER A 56 -10.96 -7.20 -12.08
C SER A 56 -10.84 -6.87 -13.58
N GLY A 57 -10.41 -7.85 -14.36
CA GLY A 57 -10.30 -7.77 -15.82
C GLY A 57 -8.90 -8.06 -16.35
N HIS A 58 -8.81 -8.32 -17.65
CA HIS A 58 -7.58 -8.68 -18.37
C HIS A 58 -6.91 -7.50 -19.08
N GLN A 59 -7.47 -6.29 -18.97
CA GLN A 59 -6.92 -5.11 -19.62
C GLN A 59 -5.61 -4.65 -18.95
N GLU A 60 -4.75 -4.01 -19.73
CA GLU A 60 -3.46 -3.49 -19.28
C GLU A 60 -3.59 -2.51 -18.12
N ASP A 61 -4.62 -1.66 -18.09
CA ASP A 61 -4.90 -0.76 -16.96
C ASP A 61 -5.13 -1.51 -15.65
N ALA A 62 -5.82 -2.66 -15.70
CA ALA A 62 -6.11 -3.46 -14.51
C ALA A 62 -4.83 -4.14 -14.00
N LYS A 63 -3.98 -4.59 -14.92
CA LYS A 63 -2.65 -5.11 -14.60
C LYS A 63 -1.78 -4.02 -13.98
N ALA A 64 -1.73 -2.84 -14.57
CA ALA A 64 -0.97 -1.70 -14.06
C ALA A 64 -1.44 -1.25 -12.66
N LEU A 65 -2.76 -1.25 -12.39
CA LEU A 65 -3.25 -0.97 -11.04
C LEU A 65 -2.84 -2.07 -10.07
N ASN A 66 -3.03 -3.34 -10.43
CA ASN A 66 -2.69 -4.46 -9.54
C ASN A 66 -1.20 -4.48 -9.20
N ASP A 67 -0.34 -4.21 -10.18
CA ASP A 67 1.11 -4.05 -9.99
C ASP A 67 1.41 -2.90 -9.01
N TYR A 68 0.74 -1.75 -9.17
CA TYR A 68 0.85 -0.63 -8.24
C TYR A 68 0.40 -0.99 -6.80
N LEU A 69 -0.69 -1.75 -6.64
CA LEU A 69 -1.13 -2.23 -5.32
C LEU A 69 -0.12 -3.20 -4.69
N GLU A 70 0.54 -4.00 -5.52
CA GLU A 70 1.59 -4.92 -5.10
C GLU A 70 2.83 -4.16 -4.64
N ILE A 71 3.27 -3.15 -5.39
CA ILE A 71 4.35 -2.25 -4.98
C ILE A 71 4.03 -1.58 -3.64
N LEU A 72 2.80 -1.09 -3.44
CA LEU A 72 2.39 -0.50 -2.16
C LEU A 72 2.45 -1.51 -1.02
N THR A 73 2.03 -2.74 -1.28
CA THR A 73 2.09 -3.83 -0.30
C THR A 73 3.54 -4.10 0.09
N VAL A 74 4.44 -4.26 -0.88
CA VAL A 74 5.87 -4.43 -0.64
C VAL A 74 6.45 -3.26 0.15
N LYS A 75 6.07 -2.01 -0.16
CA LYS A 75 6.50 -0.83 0.61
C LYS A 75 6.07 -0.89 2.08
N VAL A 76 4.85 -1.34 2.36
CA VAL A 76 4.36 -1.53 3.74
C VAL A 76 5.18 -2.59 4.46
N PHE A 77 5.45 -3.73 3.80
CA PHE A 77 6.26 -4.80 4.37
C PHE A 77 7.71 -4.36 4.61
N ASN A 78 8.32 -3.64 3.67
CA ASN A 78 9.66 -3.08 3.86
C ASN A 78 9.70 -2.10 5.03
N ALA A 79 8.73 -1.18 5.12
CA ALA A 79 8.64 -0.27 6.26
C ALA A 79 8.50 -1.01 7.60
N ARG A 80 7.78 -2.15 7.62
CA ARG A 80 7.70 -3.02 8.79
C ARG A 80 9.06 -3.64 9.14
N VAL A 81 9.78 -4.17 8.14
CA VAL A 81 11.11 -4.75 8.33
C VAL A 81 12.10 -3.68 8.82
N GLU A 82 12.04 -2.47 8.30
CA GLU A 82 12.86 -1.35 8.77
C GLU A 82 12.58 -1.01 10.24
N LEU A 83 11.31 -0.94 10.65
CA LEU A 83 10.95 -0.73 12.06
C LEU A 83 11.44 -1.86 12.96
N TYR A 84 11.34 -3.11 12.49
CA TYR A 84 11.83 -4.27 13.21
C TYR A 84 13.35 -4.21 13.40
N ASN A 85 14.11 -3.92 12.34
CA ASN A 85 15.57 -3.77 12.40
C ASN A 85 15.99 -2.58 13.29
N ALA A 86 15.22 -1.50 13.27
CA ALA A 86 15.45 -0.33 14.12
C ALA A 86 15.03 -0.55 15.59
N ASN A 87 14.55 -1.75 15.97
CA ASN A 87 14.02 -2.07 17.29
C ASN A 87 12.93 -1.07 17.74
N GLN A 88 12.11 -0.61 16.79
CA GLN A 88 11.00 0.30 17.03
C GLN A 88 9.66 -0.45 17.05
N ASP A 89 8.69 0.15 17.73
CA ASP A 89 7.33 -0.37 17.81
C ASP A 89 6.66 -0.39 16.43
N ILE A 90 6.27 -1.60 15.99
CA ILE A 90 5.60 -1.81 14.70
C ILE A 90 4.15 -1.35 14.86
N THR A 91 3.90 -0.07 14.58
CA THR A 91 2.55 0.53 14.60
C THR A 91 2.10 0.96 13.21
N ALA A 92 0.79 0.92 12.96
CA ALA A 92 0.22 1.38 11.69
C ALA A 92 0.55 2.86 11.41
N ALA A 93 0.69 3.67 12.47
CA ALA A 93 1.11 5.07 12.37
C ALA A 93 2.58 5.21 11.95
N ALA A 94 3.49 4.41 12.51
CA ALA A 94 4.90 4.41 12.15
C ALA A 94 5.10 3.98 10.68
N ILE A 95 4.40 2.93 10.23
CA ILE A 95 4.46 2.49 8.83
C ILE A 95 3.94 3.59 7.89
N LYS A 96 2.81 4.22 8.23
CA LYS A 96 2.30 5.35 7.45
C LYS A 96 3.32 6.48 7.38
N LYS A 97 4.00 6.80 8.48
CA LYS A 97 5.01 7.85 8.51
C LYS A 97 6.13 7.55 7.53
N ILE A 98 6.67 6.33 7.51
CA ILE A 98 7.72 5.89 6.57
C ILE A 98 7.25 6.03 5.12
N ILE A 99 6.05 5.53 4.82
CA ILE A 99 5.47 5.62 3.48
C ILE A 99 5.25 7.09 3.05
N ALA A 100 4.76 7.93 3.95
CA ALA A 100 4.55 9.35 3.68
C ALA A 100 5.88 10.11 3.45
N THR A 101 6.93 9.76 4.19
CA THR A 101 8.27 10.34 4.00
C THR A 101 8.89 9.93 2.66
N CYS A 102 8.68 8.69 2.21
CA CYS A 102 9.14 8.23 0.89
C CYS A 102 8.39 8.89 -0.28
N VAL A 103 7.14 9.34 -0.09
CA VAL A 103 6.36 10.00 -1.16
C VAL A 103 6.78 11.48 -1.34
N SER A 104 7.30 12.13 -0.31
CA SER A 104 7.72 13.54 -0.38
C SER A 104 9.20 13.73 -0.75
N ARG A 105 10.04 12.72 -0.54
CA ARG A 105 11.39 12.69 -1.11
C ARG A 105 11.29 12.26 -2.58
N LYS A 106 11.11 13.24 -3.49
CA LYS A 106 11.79 13.14 -4.79
C LYS A 106 13.28 13.18 -4.48
N ASP A 107 13.88 12.04 -4.13
CA ASP A 107 15.33 11.97 -3.97
C ASP A 107 15.87 10.72 -4.65
N LYS A 108 16.98 10.92 -5.34
CA LYS A 108 17.45 10.20 -6.52
C LYS A 108 18.25 8.94 -6.20
N ASP A 109 17.97 8.25 -5.11
CA ASP A 109 18.88 7.22 -4.59
C ASP A 109 18.12 6.00 -4.09
N CYS A 110 17.95 4.98 -4.94
CA CYS A 110 17.55 3.61 -4.55
C CYS A 110 17.81 2.55 -5.65
N LEU A 111 18.43 2.88 -6.78
CA LEU A 111 19.11 1.89 -7.63
C LEU A 111 20.61 2.09 -7.46
N GLY A 112 21.19 1.51 -6.40
CA GLY A 112 22.60 1.73 -6.13
C GLY A 112 23.15 1.01 -4.90
N ARG A 113 22.91 -0.30 -4.78
CA ARG A 113 23.82 -1.24 -4.09
C ARG A 113 23.27 -2.66 -4.19
N MET A 114 23.47 -3.28 -5.35
CA MET A 114 23.70 -4.73 -5.35
C MET A 114 25.15 -4.89 -4.90
N HIS A 115 25.33 -5.37 -3.67
CA HIS A 115 26.62 -5.65 -3.08
C HIS A 115 27.33 -6.69 -3.96
N ILE A 116 28.47 -6.34 -4.57
CA ILE A 116 29.43 -7.34 -5.03
C ILE A 116 30.08 -7.87 -3.75
N VAL A 117 29.83 -9.14 -3.42
CA VAL A 117 30.77 -9.92 -2.60
C VAL A 117 30.76 -11.38 -3.03
N GLY A 118 31.91 -11.84 -3.53
CA GLY A 118 32.47 -13.21 -3.51
C GLY A 118 31.84 -14.20 -4.48
N GLU A 119 32.59 -15.00 -5.24
CA GLU A 119 34.03 -15.39 -5.18
C GLU A 119 34.63 -15.44 -6.60
#